data_AF-A0A7V9IN97-F1
#
_entry.id   AF-A0A7V9IN97-F1
#
_cell.length_a   1.000
_cell.length_b   1.000
_cell.length_c   1.000
_cell.angle_alpha   90.00
_cell.angle_beta   90.00
_cell.angle_gamma   90.00
#
_symmetry.space_group_name_H-M   'P 1'
#
loop_
_entity.id
_entity.type
_entity.pdbx_description
1 polymer ?
#
loop_
_entity_poly.entity_id
_entity_poly.type
_entity_poly.pdbx_seq_one_letter_code
_entity_poly.pdbx_strand_id
1 'polypeptide(L)'
;MNNGLKLRARVELSGHDVEKALFEQSKDELEVSRVYDHLRGAAAKRAAEELNWALDVNAFDVLARGWNTLHAVRAAVQRSVLAPGPPAIVTLEQHNLTSTSYLVLNSHVADSMLPELKITLQFIAAIQSATLAARDGQIELVALGETSILARLKYKRILLKEHRTSVDGAPRDPFRRQRAASDEQAAVDIYL
;
A
#
# COMPACT_ATOMS: atom_id res chain seq x y z
N MET A 1 -19.34 4.36 8.37
CA MET A 1 -18.19 4.64 9.27
C MET A 1 -17.01 3.80 8.81
N ASN A 2 -16.03 4.39 8.12
CA ASN A 2 -14.81 3.70 7.66
C ASN A 2 -13.59 4.53 8.10
N ASN A 3 -13.28 4.49 9.40
CA ASN A 3 -12.01 4.99 9.95
C ASN A 3 -10.94 3.90 9.90
N GLY A 4 -10.89 3.13 8.81
CA GLY A 4 -9.73 2.28 8.53
C GLY A 4 -8.53 3.20 8.33
N LEU A 5 -7.44 2.97 9.05
CA LEU A 5 -6.18 3.65 8.80
C LEU A 5 -5.88 3.54 7.30
N LYS A 6 -5.93 4.65 6.56
CA LYS A 6 -5.49 4.71 5.16
C LYS A 6 -4.04 5.13 5.19
N LEU A 7 -3.14 4.16 5.05
CA LEU A 7 -1.73 4.46 4.97
C LEU A 7 -1.43 4.83 3.52
N ARG A 8 -1.49 6.14 3.26
CA ARG A 8 -1.13 6.71 1.97
C ARG A 8 0.37 6.86 1.92
N ALA A 9 1.07 5.80 1.53
CA ALA A 9 2.45 5.91 1.08
C ALA A 9 2.41 6.43 -0.38
N ARG A 10 2.11 7.72 -0.54
CA ARG A 10 1.99 8.34 -1.86
C ARG A 10 3.38 8.44 -2.49
N VAL A 11 3.75 7.42 -3.24
CA VAL A 11 4.95 7.46 -4.09
C VAL A 11 4.58 8.19 -5.36
N GLU A 12 5.18 9.35 -5.57
CA GLU A 12 4.95 10.15 -6.76
C GLU A 12 6.11 9.96 -7.74
N LEU A 13 5.88 9.40 -8.91
CA LEU A 13 6.81 9.38 -10.03
C LEU A 13 6.86 10.73 -10.73
N SER A 14 8.07 11.16 -11.08
CA SER A 14 8.29 12.29 -11.97
C SER A 14 8.49 11.81 -13.41
N GLY A 15 8.36 12.72 -14.39
CA GLY A 15 8.73 12.43 -15.77
C GLY A 15 10.18 11.96 -15.90
N HIS A 16 11.09 12.46 -15.08
CA HIS A 16 12.48 12.02 -15.06
C HIS A 16 12.64 10.55 -14.64
N ASP A 17 11.84 10.09 -13.67
CA ASP A 17 11.85 8.69 -13.22
C ASP A 17 11.39 7.75 -14.36
N VAL A 18 10.43 8.19 -15.16
CA VAL A 18 9.93 7.46 -16.34
C VAL A 18 10.94 7.51 -17.48
N GLU A 19 11.56 8.66 -17.77
CA GLU A 19 12.64 8.77 -18.75
C GLU A 19 13.79 7.82 -18.42
N LYS A 20 14.17 7.75 -17.14
CA LYS A 20 15.21 6.82 -16.68
C LYS A 20 14.81 5.37 -16.97
N ALA A 21 13.56 4.99 -16.72
CA ALA A 21 13.08 3.65 -17.01
C ALA A 21 13.07 3.33 -18.52
N LEU A 22 12.57 4.27 -19.33
CA LEU A 22 12.55 4.18 -20.80
C LEU A 22 13.94 4.13 -21.41
N PHE A 23 14.90 4.89 -20.85
CA PHE A 23 16.30 4.85 -21.26
C PHE A 23 16.93 3.48 -21.01
N GLU A 24 16.63 2.88 -19.86
CA GLU A 24 17.11 1.53 -19.56
C GLU A 24 16.42 0.49 -20.46
N GLN A 25 15.16 0.70 -20.83
CA GLN A 25 14.45 -0.15 -21.79
C GLN A 25 15.03 -0.04 -23.20
N SER A 26 15.38 1.17 -23.66
CA SER A 26 15.91 1.41 -25.00
C SER A 26 17.28 0.77 -25.28
N LYS A 27 17.99 0.34 -24.24
CA LYS A 27 19.25 -0.41 -24.37
C LYS A 27 19.03 -1.84 -24.86
N ASP A 28 17.87 -2.40 -24.52
CA ASP A 28 17.54 -3.80 -24.82
C ASP A 28 16.44 -3.90 -25.91
N GLU A 29 15.56 -2.91 -26.01
CA GLU A 29 14.40 -2.89 -26.92
C GLU A 29 14.60 -1.92 -28.09
N LEU A 30 14.79 -2.47 -29.29
CA LEU A 30 15.08 -1.70 -30.51
C LEU A 30 13.95 -0.72 -30.87
N GLU A 31 12.69 -1.12 -30.67
CA GLU A 31 11.52 -0.28 -30.95
C GLU A 31 11.50 0.96 -30.07
N VAL A 32 11.79 0.79 -28.77
CA VAL A 32 11.91 1.90 -27.82
C VAL A 32 13.11 2.78 -28.14
N SER A 33 14.24 2.17 -28.52
CA SER A 33 15.46 2.88 -28.94
C SER A 33 15.22 3.86 -30.09
N ARG A 34 14.47 3.42 -31.11
CA ARG A 34 14.16 4.24 -32.31
C ARG A 34 13.33 5.48 -32.00
N VAL A 35 12.51 5.43 -30.96
CA VAL A 35 11.58 6.50 -30.61
C VAL A 35 11.92 7.18 -29.29
N TYR A 36 13.03 6.82 -28.65
CA TYR A 36 13.36 7.28 -27.30
C TYR A 36 13.31 8.79 -27.16
N ASP A 37 13.87 9.54 -28.11
CA ASP A 37 13.85 11.02 -28.09
C ASP A 37 12.43 11.60 -28.07
N HIS A 38 11.45 10.92 -28.70
CA HIS A 38 10.04 11.32 -28.69
C HIS A 38 9.34 10.98 -27.37
N LEU A 39 9.85 10.00 -26.62
CA LEU A 39 9.29 9.57 -25.35
C LEU A 39 9.75 10.44 -24.16
N ARG A 40 10.72 11.32 -24.36
CA ARG A 40 11.23 12.22 -23.32
C ARG A 40 10.36 13.46 -23.13
N GLY A 41 10.64 14.22 -22.08
CA GLY A 41 9.99 15.49 -21.78
C GLY A 41 8.51 15.31 -21.50
N ALA A 42 7.66 15.89 -22.36
CA ALA A 42 6.21 15.92 -22.15
C ALA A 42 5.58 14.53 -22.14
N ALA A 43 6.05 13.61 -22.99
CA ALA A 43 5.53 12.24 -23.04
C ALA A 43 5.83 11.49 -21.74
N ALA A 44 7.08 11.52 -21.26
CA ALA A 44 7.46 10.93 -19.99
C ALA A 44 6.73 11.57 -18.80
N LYS A 45 6.50 12.88 -18.82
CA LYS A 45 5.72 13.57 -17.78
C LYS A 45 4.28 13.06 -17.74
N ARG A 46 3.62 12.93 -18.90
CA ARG A 46 2.26 12.39 -18.98
C ARG A 46 2.20 10.93 -18.53
N ALA A 47 3.17 10.11 -18.93
CA ALA A 47 3.28 8.74 -18.46
C ALA A 47 3.46 8.65 -16.93
N ALA A 48 4.22 9.57 -16.34
CA ALA A 48 4.36 9.65 -14.89
C ALA A 48 3.04 10.01 -14.20
N GLU A 49 2.26 10.94 -14.76
CA GLU A 49 0.93 11.30 -14.27
C GLU A 49 -0.01 10.07 -14.27
N GLU A 50 -0.09 9.33 -15.37
CA GLU A 50 -0.89 8.10 -15.46
C GLU A 50 -0.45 7.02 -14.46
N LEU A 51 0.87 6.82 -14.32
CA LEU A 51 1.41 5.90 -13.32
C LEU A 51 1.11 6.35 -11.89
N ASN A 52 1.08 7.66 -11.64
CA ASN A 52 0.72 8.21 -10.32
C ASN A 52 -0.74 7.97 -9.96
N TRP A 53 -1.66 7.99 -10.93
CA TRP A 53 -3.04 7.56 -10.71
C TRP A 53 -3.12 6.10 -10.28
N ALA A 54 -2.35 5.21 -10.92
CA ALA A 54 -2.28 3.80 -10.54
C ALA A 54 -1.56 3.57 -9.19
N LEU A 55 -0.76 4.53 -8.73
CA LEU A 55 -0.02 4.49 -7.47
C LEU A 55 -0.79 5.02 -6.26
N ASP A 56 -2.00 5.56 -6.43
CA ASP A 56 -2.87 5.94 -5.32
C ASP A 56 -3.52 4.69 -4.68
N VAL A 57 -2.67 3.78 -4.18
CA VAL A 57 -3.05 2.55 -3.51
C VAL A 57 -2.91 2.70 -2.01
N ASN A 58 -3.88 2.17 -1.26
CA ASN A 58 -3.78 2.07 0.18
C ASN A 58 -2.70 1.03 0.53
N ALA A 59 -1.63 1.46 1.20
CA ALA A 59 -0.53 0.56 1.55
C ALA A 59 -1.00 -0.59 2.46
N PHE A 60 -2.09 -0.41 3.23
CA PHE A 60 -2.72 -1.53 3.96
C PHE A 60 -3.25 -2.62 3.02
N ASP A 61 -3.88 -2.27 1.90
CA ASP A 61 -4.39 -3.26 0.93
C ASP A 61 -3.23 -4.02 0.28
N VAL A 62 -2.11 -3.31 0.04
CA VAL A 62 -0.90 -3.92 -0.52
C VAL A 62 -0.20 -4.82 0.49
N LEU A 63 -0.20 -4.45 1.78
CA LEU A 63 0.33 -5.25 2.88
C LEU A 63 -0.63 -6.36 3.34
N ALA A 64 -1.91 -6.28 2.98
CA ALA A 64 -2.94 -7.26 3.37
C ALA A 64 -2.56 -8.69 2.98
N ARG A 65 -2.02 -8.84 1.77
CA ARG A 65 -1.50 -10.11 1.25
C ARG A 65 -0.31 -10.63 2.06
N GLY A 66 0.49 -9.73 2.62
CA GLY A 66 1.61 -10.06 3.50
C GLY A 66 1.17 -10.76 4.79
N TRP A 67 0.05 -10.37 5.38
CA TRP A 67 -0.43 -10.98 6.63
C TRP A 67 -0.70 -12.49 6.51
N ASN A 68 -1.24 -12.94 5.38
CA ASN A 68 -1.52 -14.37 5.14
C ASN A 68 -0.26 -15.25 5.04
N THR A 69 0.92 -14.64 4.87
CA THR A 69 2.20 -15.35 4.92
C THR A 69 2.61 -15.72 6.33
N LEU A 70 2.09 -15.03 7.35
CA LEU A 70 2.43 -15.29 8.74
C LEU A 70 1.60 -16.44 9.29
N HIS A 71 2.28 -17.48 9.79
CA HIS A 71 1.64 -18.69 10.31
C HIS A 71 0.62 -18.38 11.41
N ALA A 72 0.97 -17.50 12.35
CA ALA A 72 0.09 -17.13 13.46
C ALA A 72 -1.22 -16.47 12.98
N VAL A 73 -1.15 -15.63 11.94
CA VAL A 73 -2.32 -15.00 11.32
C VAL A 73 -3.18 -16.05 10.62
N ARG A 74 -2.56 -16.91 9.80
CA ARG A 74 -3.26 -18.00 9.11
C ARG A 74 -3.99 -18.92 10.09
N ALA A 75 -3.34 -19.27 11.19
CA ALA A 75 -3.94 -20.09 12.25
C ALA A 75 -5.10 -19.37 12.95
N ALA A 76 -5.03 -18.06 13.16
CA ALA A 76 -6.14 -17.28 13.70
C ALA A 76 -7.34 -17.24 12.73
N VAL A 77 -7.06 -17.03 11.43
CA VAL A 77 -8.07 -17.06 10.36
C VAL A 77 -8.74 -18.44 10.24
N GLN A 78 -7.98 -19.53 10.30
CA GLN A 78 -8.55 -20.88 10.27
C GLN A 78 -9.41 -21.17 11.52
N ARG A 79 -8.93 -20.76 12.70
CA ARG A 79 -9.70 -20.92 13.95
C ARG A 79 -11.01 -20.15 13.93
N SER A 80 -11.05 -18.96 13.32
CA SER A 80 -12.28 -18.17 13.24
C SER A 80 -13.35 -18.78 12.31
N VAL A 81 -12.97 -19.68 11.40
CA VAL A 81 -13.92 -20.48 10.61
C VAL A 81 -14.45 -21.68 11.41
N LEU A 82 -13.57 -22.34 12.17
CA LEU A 82 -13.88 -23.59 12.87
C LEU A 82 -14.76 -23.38 14.11
N ALA A 83 -14.70 -22.20 14.72
CA ALA A 83 -15.47 -21.86 15.92
C ALA A 83 -16.21 -20.53 15.71
N PRO A 84 -17.50 -20.55 15.35
CA PRO A 84 -18.31 -19.35 15.32
C PRO A 84 -18.33 -18.71 16.72
N GLY A 85 -17.91 -17.46 16.84
CA GLY A 85 -17.68 -16.85 18.14
C GLY A 85 -17.07 -15.44 18.08
N PRO A 86 -16.52 -14.94 19.20
CA PRO A 86 -15.78 -13.68 19.19
C PRO A 86 -14.56 -13.77 18.26
N PRO A 87 -14.05 -12.63 17.75
CA PRO A 87 -12.90 -12.61 16.84
C PRO A 87 -11.70 -13.33 17.44
N ALA A 88 -11.00 -14.12 16.63
CA ALA A 88 -9.72 -14.67 16.97
C ALA A 88 -8.67 -13.55 16.92
N ILE A 89 -8.16 -13.17 18.09
CA ILE A 89 -7.13 -12.13 18.22
C ILE A 89 -5.75 -12.78 18.11
N VAL A 90 -4.87 -12.15 17.34
CA VAL A 90 -3.46 -12.51 17.24
C VAL A 90 -2.61 -11.26 17.44
N THR A 91 -1.68 -11.35 18.39
CA THR A 91 -0.65 -10.33 18.58
C THR A 91 0.64 -10.84 17.96
N LEU A 92 1.30 -9.97 17.21
CA LEU A 92 2.57 -10.20 16.55
C LEU A 92 3.58 -9.22 17.12
N GLU A 93 4.73 -9.74 17.51
CA GLU A 93 5.92 -8.96 17.83
C GLU A 93 6.57 -8.43 16.54
N GLN A 94 7.80 -7.91 16.65
CA GLN A 94 8.50 -7.31 15.53
C GLN A 94 8.56 -8.24 14.31
N HIS A 95 8.08 -7.73 13.16
CA HIS A 95 8.08 -8.47 11.91
C HIS A 95 8.23 -7.53 10.71
N ASN A 96 8.76 -8.09 9.63
CA ASN A 96 8.86 -7.40 8.35
C ASN A 96 7.88 -8.02 7.36
N LEU A 97 7.09 -7.17 6.72
CA LEU A 97 6.27 -7.57 5.58
C LEU A 97 6.85 -6.98 4.31
N THR A 98 6.99 -7.81 3.29
CA THR A 98 7.34 -7.34 1.94
C THR A 98 6.23 -7.70 0.99
N SER A 99 5.78 -6.74 0.21
CA SER A 99 4.79 -6.93 -0.85
C SER A 99 5.34 -6.35 -2.15
N THR A 100 5.27 -7.15 -3.21
CA THR A 100 5.72 -6.76 -4.55
C THR A 100 4.53 -6.75 -5.49
N SER A 101 4.35 -5.64 -6.21
CA SER A 101 3.33 -5.45 -7.24
C SER A 101 3.98 -4.90 -8.50
N TYR A 102 3.28 -4.96 -9.63
CA TYR A 102 3.78 -4.47 -10.91
C TYR A 102 2.82 -3.42 -11.48
N LEU A 103 3.39 -2.31 -11.94
CA LEU A 103 2.71 -1.31 -12.74
C LEU A 103 3.14 -1.53 -14.18
N VAL A 104 2.17 -1.66 -15.08
CA VAL A 104 2.42 -1.89 -16.49
C VAL A 104 1.91 -0.68 -17.25
N LEU A 105 2.82 0.01 -17.94
CA LEU A 105 2.46 1.08 -18.86
C LEU A 105 2.51 0.54 -20.29
N ASN A 106 1.35 0.54 -20.93
CA ASN A 106 1.19 0.22 -22.34
C ASN A 106 1.21 1.51 -23.14
N SER A 107 2.20 1.63 -24.02
CA SER A 107 2.44 2.84 -24.81
C SER A 107 2.32 2.54 -26.29
N HIS A 108 1.90 3.52 -27.06
CA HIS A 108 1.88 3.47 -28.52
C HIS A 108 2.53 4.75 -29.06
N VAL A 109 3.16 4.62 -30.23
CA VAL A 109 3.67 5.76 -31.01
C VAL A 109 3.14 5.60 -32.43
N ALA A 110 2.34 6.56 -32.87
CA ALA A 110 1.49 6.41 -34.06
C ALA A 110 0.67 5.11 -33.96
N ASP A 111 0.71 4.26 -34.99
CA ASP A 111 -0.03 2.99 -35.06
C ASP A 111 0.76 1.79 -34.51
N SER A 112 1.94 2.03 -33.93
CA SER A 112 2.80 0.97 -33.39
C SER A 112 2.72 0.90 -31.88
N MET A 113 2.42 -0.28 -31.35
CA MET A 113 2.52 -0.58 -29.92
C MET A 113 3.99 -0.72 -29.54
N LEU A 114 4.37 -0.09 -28.43
CA LEU A 114 5.70 -0.27 -27.86
C LEU A 114 5.71 -1.43 -26.86
N PRO A 115 6.88 -2.04 -26.62
CA PRO A 115 7.05 -3.01 -25.54
C PRO A 115 6.61 -2.43 -24.19
N GLU A 116 5.89 -3.23 -23.40
CA GLU A 116 5.34 -2.80 -22.12
C GLU A 116 6.42 -2.31 -21.16
N LEU A 117 6.23 -1.12 -20.59
CA LEU A 117 7.10 -0.65 -19.51
C LEU A 117 6.60 -1.19 -18.17
N LYS A 118 7.22 -2.29 -17.71
CA LYS A 118 6.89 -2.94 -16.45
C LYS A 118 7.73 -2.43 -15.28
N ILE A 119 7.12 -1.60 -14.44
CA ILE A 119 7.72 -1.05 -13.21
C ILE A 119 7.34 -1.93 -12.03
N THR A 120 8.32 -2.31 -11.22
CA THR A 120 8.12 -3.06 -9.98
C THR A 120 7.95 -2.09 -8.82
N LEU A 121 6.83 -2.20 -8.11
CA LEU A 121 6.56 -1.52 -6.84
C LEU A 121 6.76 -2.50 -5.68
N GLN A 122 7.70 -2.20 -4.82
CA GLN A 122 8.01 -3.00 -3.64
C GLN A 122 7.73 -2.18 -2.38
N PHE A 123 6.81 -2.65 -1.55
CA PHE A 123 6.60 -2.13 -0.20
C PHE A 123 7.29 -3.06 0.80
N ILE A 124 8.05 -2.46 1.70
CA ILE A 124 8.69 -3.13 2.84
C ILE A 124 8.19 -2.39 4.08
N ALA A 125 7.42 -3.08 4.91
CA ALA A 125 6.97 -2.56 6.19
C ALA A 125 7.76 -3.26 7.30
N ALA A 126 8.46 -2.47 8.12
CA ALA A 126 9.01 -2.94 9.38
C ALA A 126 8.08 -2.50 10.49
N ILE A 127 7.45 -3.48 11.12
CA ILE A 127 6.35 -3.30 12.07
C ILE A 127 6.86 -3.78 13.42
N GLN A 128 6.90 -2.90 14.42
CA GLN A 128 7.35 -3.28 15.77
C GLN A 128 6.37 -4.23 16.45
N SER A 129 5.07 -4.00 16.27
CA SER A 129 4.03 -4.89 16.75
C SER A 129 2.75 -4.74 15.93
N ALA A 130 1.94 -5.78 15.89
CA ALA A 130 0.61 -5.71 15.30
C ALA A 130 -0.38 -6.57 16.09
N THR A 131 -1.61 -6.08 16.25
CA THR A 131 -2.74 -6.86 16.74
C THR A 131 -3.74 -7.00 15.60
N LEU A 132 -4.08 -8.24 15.25
CA LEU A 132 -5.06 -8.53 14.23
C LEU A 132 -6.25 -9.25 14.85
N ALA A 133 -7.42 -9.02 14.27
CA ALA A 133 -8.62 -9.75 14.60
C ALA A 133 -9.14 -10.45 13.35
N ALA A 134 -9.44 -11.74 13.49
CA ALA A 134 -10.04 -12.54 12.43
C ALA A 134 -11.41 -13.07 12.84
N ARG A 135 -12.37 -12.98 11.93
CA ARG A 135 -13.74 -13.50 12.07
C ARG A 135 -14.18 -14.12 10.76
N ASP A 136 -14.85 -15.27 10.82
CA ASP A 136 -15.42 -15.94 9.65
C ASP A 136 -14.42 -16.13 8.48
N GLY A 137 -13.17 -16.43 8.83
CA GLY A 137 -12.10 -16.62 7.84
C GLY A 137 -11.54 -15.34 7.21
N GLN A 138 -11.88 -14.16 7.74
CA GLN A 138 -11.41 -12.87 7.24
C GLN A 138 -10.74 -12.07 8.35
N ILE A 139 -9.72 -11.27 7.99
CA ILE A 139 -9.14 -10.28 8.89
C ILE A 139 -10.07 -9.07 8.88
N GLU A 140 -10.72 -8.79 10.00
CA GLU A 140 -11.64 -7.65 10.14
C GLU A 140 -10.93 -6.38 10.62
N LEU A 141 -9.80 -6.53 11.33
CA LEU A 141 -9.09 -5.40 11.91
C LEU A 141 -7.59 -5.66 12.02
N VAL A 142 -6.81 -4.59 11.80
CA VAL A 142 -5.36 -4.53 12.06
C VAL A 142 -5.05 -3.26 12.83
N ALA A 143 -4.51 -3.41 14.04
CA ALA A 143 -3.93 -2.34 14.82
C ALA A 143 -2.40 -2.49 14.79
N LEU A 144 -1.72 -1.53 14.17
CA LEU A 144 -0.25 -1.51 14.11
C LEU A 144 0.30 -0.71 15.29
N GLY A 145 1.43 -1.16 15.83
CA GLY A 145 2.34 -0.33 16.61
C GLY A 145 3.21 0.54 15.70
N GLU A 146 4.32 1.05 16.23
CA GLU A 146 5.29 1.81 15.44
C GLU A 146 5.68 1.03 14.17
N THR A 147 5.47 1.67 13.03
CA THR A 147 5.66 1.03 11.72
C THR A 147 6.40 1.97 10.80
N SER A 148 7.49 1.50 10.20
CA SER A 148 8.17 2.20 9.11
C SER A 148 7.89 1.50 7.79
N ILE A 149 7.58 2.27 6.75
CA ILE A 149 7.25 1.77 5.43
C ILE A 149 8.19 2.39 4.42
N LEU A 150 8.73 1.50 3.62
CA LEU A 150 9.65 1.79 2.54
C LEU A 150 9.02 1.33 1.23
N ALA A 151 8.67 2.28 0.38
CA ALA A 151 8.17 2.01 -0.95
C ALA A 151 9.28 2.25 -1.98
N ARG A 152 9.52 1.28 -2.85
CA ARG A 152 10.57 1.31 -3.89
C ARG A 152 9.96 1.06 -5.25
N LEU A 153 10.23 1.94 -6.19
CA LEU A 153 9.92 1.78 -7.59
C LEU A 153 11.18 1.41 -8.37
N LYS A 154 11.11 0.33 -9.13
CA LYS A 154 12.23 -0.23 -9.87
C LYS A 154 11.83 -0.56 -11.30
N TYR A 155 12.73 -0.35 -12.24
CA TYR A 155 12.64 -0.98 -13.56
C TYR A 155 13.74 -2.03 -13.66
N LYS A 156 13.39 -3.29 -13.89
CA LYS A 156 14.30 -4.44 -13.74
C LYS A 156 15.06 -4.35 -12.41
N ARG A 157 16.39 -4.15 -12.45
CA ARG A 157 17.25 -4.00 -11.26
C ARG A 157 17.54 -2.55 -10.86
N ILE A 158 17.10 -1.59 -11.68
CA ILE A 158 17.40 -0.17 -11.50
C ILE A 158 16.38 0.46 -10.56
N LEU A 159 16.86 1.09 -9.49
CA LEU A 159 16.02 1.90 -8.61
C LEU A 159 15.66 3.21 -9.34
N LEU A 160 14.35 3.41 -9.55
CA LEU A 160 13.81 4.65 -10.07
C LEU A 160 13.58 5.62 -8.91
N LYS A 161 12.86 5.17 -7.88
CA LYS A 161 12.49 6.00 -6.73
C LYS A 161 12.35 5.20 -5.45
N GLU A 162 12.63 5.85 -4.34
CA GLU A 162 12.40 5.34 -2.99
C GLU A 162 11.64 6.39 -2.18
N HIS A 163 10.68 5.96 -1.38
CA HIS A 163 9.93 6.81 -0.46
C HIS A 163 9.81 6.13 0.89
N ARG A 164 10.04 6.88 1.96
CA ARG A 164 9.95 6.41 3.35
C ARG A 164 8.89 7.19 4.08
N THR A 165 8.07 6.47 4.82
CA THR A 165 7.07 7.04 5.71
C THR A 165 7.03 6.23 7.01
N SER A 166 6.82 6.89 8.14
CA SER A 166 6.57 6.24 9.42
C SER A 166 5.12 6.47 9.82
N VAL A 167 4.56 5.50 10.51
CA VAL A 167 3.26 5.57 11.13
C VAL A 167 3.42 5.19 12.59
N ASP A 168 3.16 6.17 13.44
CA ASP A 168 3.06 5.96 14.87
C ASP A 168 1.70 5.34 15.16
N GLY A 169 1.72 4.06 15.51
CA GLY A 169 0.54 3.35 15.95
C GLY A 169 0.17 3.75 17.37
N ALA A 170 -1.02 4.30 17.58
CA ALA A 170 -1.58 4.33 18.93
C ALA A 170 -1.86 2.87 19.35
N PRO A 171 -1.34 2.38 20.49
CA PRO A 171 -1.67 1.06 21.01
C PRO A 171 -3.11 1.10 21.52
N ARG A 172 -4.06 1.01 20.59
CA ARG A 172 -5.47 0.87 20.91
C ARG A 172 -5.75 -0.62 20.87
N ASP A 173 -6.07 -1.18 22.03
CA ASP A 173 -6.87 -2.40 22.08
C ASP A 173 -8.13 -2.12 21.22
N PRO A 174 -8.24 -2.76 20.05
CA PRO A 174 -9.32 -2.46 19.11
C PRO A 174 -10.69 -2.88 19.65
N PHE A 175 -10.72 -3.59 20.78
CA PHE A 175 -11.92 -4.09 21.43
C PHE A 175 -12.22 -3.43 22.78
N ARG A 176 -11.40 -2.46 23.23
CA ARG A 176 -11.75 -1.63 24.39
C ARG A 176 -12.96 -0.76 24.02
N ARG A 177 -14.16 -1.24 24.35
CA ARG A 177 -15.38 -0.44 24.29
C ARG A 177 -15.11 0.86 25.06
N GLN A 178 -15.16 2.00 24.38
CA GLN A 178 -15.40 3.27 25.09
C GLN A 178 -16.65 3.04 25.92
N ARG A 179 -16.57 3.22 27.25
CA ARG A 179 -17.77 3.40 28.05
C ARG A 179 -18.54 4.52 27.35
N ALA A 180 -19.75 4.21 26.88
CA ALA A 180 -20.68 5.23 26.42
C ALA A 180 -20.69 6.30 27.52
N ALA A 181 -20.45 7.55 27.13
CA ALA A 181 -20.70 8.67 28.02
C ALA A 181 -22.10 8.45 28.57
N SER A 182 -22.21 8.37 29.90
CA SER A 182 -23.51 8.40 30.55
C SER A 182 -24.25 9.62 30.02
N ASP A 183 -25.50 9.43 29.61
CA ASP A 183 -26.45 10.51 29.33
C ASP A 183 -26.58 11.36 30.61
N GLU A 184 -25.69 12.32 30.81
CA GLU A 184 -25.99 13.48 31.64
C GLU A 184 -26.79 14.44 30.77
N GLN A 185 -28.10 14.46 31.03
CA GLN A 185 -29.02 15.45 30.49
C GLN A 185 -28.51 16.85 30.85
N ALA A 186 -27.98 17.58 29.87
CA ALA A 186 -27.76 19.01 30.00
C ALA A 186 -29.12 19.72 29.91
N ALA A 187 -29.69 20.06 31.06
CA ALA A 187 -30.76 21.04 31.15
C ALA A 187 -30.19 22.42 30.76
N VAL A 188 -30.72 23.02 29.71
CA VAL A 188 -30.41 24.40 29.32
C VAL A 188 -31.64 25.24 29.63
N ASP A 189 -31.55 26.05 30.69
CA ASP A 189 -32.52 27.11 30.97
C ASP A 189 -32.32 28.26 29.99
N ILE A 190 -33.39 28.65 29.30
CA ILE A 190 -33.43 29.84 28.44
C ILE A 190 -34.31 30.87 29.15
N TYR A 191 -33.71 32.00 29.54
CA TYR A 191 -34.45 33.17 30.01
C TYR A 191 -34.78 34.09 28.81
N LEU A 192 -36.05 34.53 28.74
CA LEU A 192 -36.58 35.50 27.78
C LEU A 192 -36.06 36.92 28.02
#